data_AF-A0AAF1BF46-F1
#
_entry.id   AF-A0AAF1BF46-F1
#
_cell.length_a   1.000
_cell.length_b   1.000
_cell.length_c   1.000
_cell.angle_alpha   90.00
_cell.angle_beta   90.00
_cell.angle_gamma   90.00
#
_symmetry.space_group_name_H-M   'P 1'
#
loop_
_entity.id
_entity.type
_entity.pdbx_description
1 polymer ?
#
loop_
_entity_poly.entity_id
_entity_poly.type
_entity_poly.pdbx_seq_one_letter_code
_entity_poly.pdbx_strand_id
1 'polypeptide(L)'
;MEGTQDAPATASRRPKQVRPKRSKRPRVEASAPEPESHSLIEDIKGNREHIPQVVESWVASYVKDPKPAMVELLTMLVEACGAKYRIQGKFLDKADFNKVVVDLSRLAQDGSMEDYKIFNKGFKNFENNLVLFWGNLVNECKCGLLYDGILFDKCIIEFIIALSRLVF
;
A
#
# COMPACT_ATOMS: atom_id res chain seq x y z
N MET A 1 -3.05 -61.22 -55.68
CA MET A 1 -4.08 -60.64 -56.57
C MET A 1 -5.38 -60.61 -55.81
N GLU A 2 -6.25 -59.65 -56.14
CA GLU A 2 -7.55 -59.32 -55.50
C GLU A 2 -7.41 -58.59 -54.15
N GLY A 3 -8.13 -57.53 -53.85
CA GLY A 3 -9.23 -56.84 -54.54
C GLY A 3 -10.02 -56.01 -53.52
N THR A 4 -9.89 -54.68 -53.60
CA THR A 4 -10.96 -53.67 -53.65
C THR A 4 -12.12 -53.63 -52.63
N GLN A 5 -12.23 -52.45 -51.96
CA GLN A 5 -13.44 -51.65 -51.61
C GLN A 5 -14.39 -52.13 -50.50
N ASP A 6 -14.53 -51.38 -49.40
CA ASP A 6 -15.30 -50.13 -49.15
C ASP A 6 -16.66 -50.45 -48.50
N ALA A 7 -16.93 -49.83 -47.36
CA ALA A 7 -18.21 -49.91 -46.65
C ALA A 7 -18.52 -48.55 -46.01
N PRO A 8 -19.68 -47.92 -46.32
CA PRO A 8 -20.16 -46.77 -45.56
C PRO A 8 -21.34 -47.11 -44.64
N ALA A 9 -21.30 -46.39 -43.51
CA ALA A 9 -22.32 -46.00 -42.53
C ALA A 9 -23.77 -46.52 -42.64
N THR A 10 -24.30 -47.01 -41.51
CA THR A 10 -25.67 -46.71 -41.05
C THR A 10 -25.77 -46.61 -39.52
N ALA A 11 -26.68 -45.74 -39.08
CA ALA A 11 -26.80 -45.13 -37.77
C ALA A 11 -27.33 -46.05 -36.65
N SER A 12 -26.94 -45.77 -35.38
CA SER A 12 -27.60 -46.33 -34.20
C SER A 12 -27.89 -45.25 -33.15
N ARG A 13 -29.19 -45.01 -32.90
CA ARG A 13 -29.73 -44.17 -31.82
C ARG A 13 -29.42 -44.78 -30.46
N ARG A 14 -29.02 -43.96 -29.47
CA ARG A 14 -29.01 -44.34 -28.03
C ARG A 14 -29.70 -43.28 -27.15
N PRO A 15 -30.28 -43.68 -25.99
CA PRO A 15 -31.36 -42.96 -25.31
C PRO A 15 -30.89 -41.87 -24.34
N LYS A 16 -31.77 -40.90 -24.08
CA LYS A 16 -31.60 -39.78 -23.14
C LYS A 16 -31.44 -40.28 -21.70
N GLN A 17 -30.30 -39.99 -21.07
CA GLN A 17 -30.05 -40.22 -19.64
C GLN A 17 -30.33 -38.93 -18.86
N VAL A 18 -31.31 -38.96 -17.96
CA VAL A 18 -31.67 -37.86 -17.06
C VAL A 18 -30.60 -37.72 -15.97
N ARG A 19 -29.92 -36.56 -15.92
CA ARG A 19 -28.98 -36.22 -14.85
C ARG A 19 -29.70 -35.52 -13.68
N PRO A 20 -29.36 -35.84 -12.41
CA PRO A 20 -30.08 -35.31 -11.26
C PRO A 20 -29.72 -33.84 -10.97
N LYS A 21 -30.73 -33.05 -10.59
CA LYS A 21 -30.61 -31.66 -10.14
C LYS A 21 -29.80 -31.61 -8.85
N ARG A 22 -28.56 -31.09 -8.90
CA ARG A 22 -27.75 -30.84 -7.71
C ARG A 22 -28.08 -29.46 -7.12
N SER A 23 -28.52 -29.51 -5.87
CA SER A 23 -28.84 -28.44 -4.93
C SER A 23 -28.00 -27.16 -5.06
N LYS A 24 -28.68 -26.00 -5.08
CA LYS A 24 -28.09 -24.67 -4.96
C LYS A 24 -27.37 -24.55 -3.62
N ARG A 25 -26.04 -24.52 -3.63
CA ARG A 25 -25.26 -24.01 -2.50
C ARG A 25 -25.53 -22.51 -2.37
N PRO A 26 -25.68 -21.96 -1.15
CA PRO A 26 -25.78 -20.53 -0.97
C PRO A 26 -24.49 -19.90 -1.49
N ARG A 27 -24.66 -18.88 -2.34
CA ARG A 27 -23.60 -17.98 -2.78
C ARG A 27 -23.01 -17.38 -1.51
N VAL A 28 -21.79 -17.77 -1.16
CA VAL A 28 -20.96 -16.98 -0.24
C VAL A 28 -20.88 -15.62 -0.92
N GLU A 29 -21.50 -14.65 -0.28
CA GLU A 29 -21.45 -13.25 -0.66
C GLU A 29 -19.98 -12.88 -0.55
N ALA A 30 -19.29 -12.93 -1.70
CA ALA A 30 -17.98 -12.33 -1.83
C ALA A 30 -18.20 -10.87 -1.46
N SER A 31 -17.77 -10.51 -0.24
CA SER A 31 -17.58 -9.13 0.15
C SER A 31 -16.92 -8.46 -1.04
N ALA A 32 -17.60 -7.44 -1.58
CA ALA A 32 -17.03 -6.59 -2.60
C ALA A 32 -15.60 -6.25 -2.15
N PRO A 33 -14.59 -6.27 -3.05
CA PRO A 33 -13.31 -5.68 -2.71
C PRO A 33 -13.63 -4.27 -2.24
N GLU A 34 -13.37 -3.97 -0.97
CA GLU A 34 -13.30 -2.58 -0.54
C GLU A 34 -12.37 -1.88 -1.54
N PRO A 35 -12.71 -0.66 -1.99
CA PRO A 35 -11.85 0.04 -2.93
C PRO A 35 -10.44 -0.03 -2.39
N GLU A 36 -9.53 -0.62 -3.16
CA GLU A 36 -8.12 -0.73 -2.80
C GLU A 36 -7.65 0.69 -2.50
N SER A 37 -7.67 1.05 -1.22
CA SER A 37 -7.15 2.31 -0.74
C SER A 37 -5.64 2.10 -0.82
N HIS A 38 -5.08 2.42 -1.99
CA HIS A 38 -3.65 2.42 -2.19
C HIS A 38 -3.05 3.29 -1.08
N SER A 39 -2.17 2.69 -0.27
CA SER A 39 -1.48 3.40 0.78
C SER A 39 -0.50 4.38 0.16
N LEU A 40 -0.28 5.51 0.82
CA LEU A 40 0.64 6.55 0.35
C LEU A 40 2.03 6.02 -0.07
N ILE A 41 2.54 4.98 0.60
CA ILE A 41 3.81 4.33 0.21
C ILE A 41 3.76 3.64 -1.15
N GLU A 42 2.63 3.01 -1.51
CA GLU A 42 2.46 2.28 -2.77
C GLU A 42 2.33 3.26 -3.93
N ASP A 43 1.65 4.39 -3.70
CA ASP A 43 1.60 5.50 -4.66
C ASP A 43 3.01 6.06 -4.96
N ILE A 44 3.85 6.23 -3.92
CA ILE A 44 5.23 6.72 -4.06
C ILE A 44 6.13 5.67 -4.73
N LYS A 45 5.95 4.37 -4.44
CA LYS A 45 6.65 3.28 -5.14
C LYS A 45 6.21 3.13 -6.60
N GLY A 46 5.02 3.61 -6.94
CA GLY A 46 4.43 3.55 -8.27
C GLY A 46 5.03 4.54 -9.28
N ASN A 47 4.18 5.06 -10.16
CA ASN A 47 4.61 5.96 -11.23
C ASN A 47 4.86 7.39 -10.69
N ARG A 48 6.10 7.85 -10.87
CA ARG A 48 6.60 9.19 -10.52
C ARG A 48 5.69 10.34 -10.98
N GLU A 49 5.06 10.19 -12.14
CA GLU A 49 4.20 11.24 -12.72
C GLU A 49 2.96 11.56 -11.88
N HIS A 50 2.50 10.63 -11.05
CA HIS A 50 1.34 10.83 -10.18
C HIS A 50 1.69 11.48 -8.84
N ILE A 51 2.98 11.55 -8.48
CA ILE A 51 3.42 12.08 -7.18
C ILE A 51 2.89 13.50 -6.90
N PRO A 52 2.90 14.45 -7.84
CA PRO A 52 2.29 15.76 -7.61
C PRO A 52 0.80 15.68 -7.24
N GLN A 53 0.03 14.83 -7.93
CA GLN A 53 -1.40 14.64 -7.68
C GLN A 53 -1.66 13.95 -6.32
N VAL A 54 -0.83 12.97 -5.97
CA VAL A 54 -0.88 12.29 -4.67
C VAL A 54 -0.65 13.29 -3.54
N VAL A 55 0.33 14.18 -3.70
CA VAL A 55 0.60 15.25 -2.72
C VAL A 55 -0.57 16.22 -2.62
N GLU A 56 -1.13 16.68 -3.74
CA GLU A 56 -2.30 17.58 -3.75
C GLU A 56 -3.49 16.96 -3.00
N SER A 57 -3.77 15.67 -3.27
CA SER A 57 -4.82 14.91 -2.59
C SER A 57 -4.57 14.75 -1.08
N TRP A 58 -3.31 14.47 -0.70
CA TRP A 58 -2.93 14.36 0.70
C TRP A 58 -3.06 15.70 1.44
N VAL A 59 -2.63 16.80 0.81
CA VAL A 59 -2.76 18.15 1.38
C VAL A 59 -4.24 18.53 1.54
N ALA A 60 -5.08 18.23 0.55
CA ALA A 60 -6.53 18.44 0.66
C ALA A 60 -7.14 17.62 1.82
N SER A 61 -6.66 16.38 2.01
CA SER A 61 -7.05 15.53 3.14
C SER A 61 -6.60 16.11 4.47
N TYR A 62 -5.38 16.67 4.56
CA TYR A 62 -4.89 17.35 5.76
C TYR A 62 -5.71 18.59 6.11
N VAL A 63 -6.04 19.42 5.12
CA VAL A 63 -6.91 20.60 5.34
C VAL A 63 -8.30 20.20 5.82
N LYS A 64 -8.82 19.08 5.33
CA LYS A 64 -10.14 18.55 5.71
C LYS A 64 -10.16 17.94 7.11
N ASP A 65 -9.22 17.05 7.40
CA ASP A 65 -9.05 16.41 8.71
C ASP A 65 -7.56 16.11 8.97
N PRO A 66 -6.87 16.96 9.76
CA PRO A 66 -5.43 16.85 9.95
C PRO A 66 -4.98 15.52 10.57
N LYS A 67 -5.77 14.96 11.50
CA LYS A 67 -5.36 13.79 12.30
C LYS A 67 -5.13 12.53 11.47
N PRO A 68 -6.11 12.06 10.65
CA PRO A 68 -5.90 10.88 9.81
C PRO A 68 -4.83 11.12 8.74
N ALA A 69 -4.75 12.31 8.16
CA ALA A 69 -3.73 12.64 7.17
C ALA A 69 -2.30 12.58 7.75
N MET A 70 -2.10 13.08 8.98
CA MET A 70 -0.83 12.93 9.69
C MET A 70 -0.50 11.47 9.95
N VAL A 71 -1.46 10.67 10.42
CA VAL A 71 -1.23 9.24 10.69
C VAL A 71 -0.86 8.48 9.43
N GLU A 72 -1.48 8.81 8.29
CA GLU A 72 -1.12 8.26 6.98
C GLU A 72 0.32 8.63 6.58
N LEU A 73 0.71 9.90 6.73
CA LEU A 73 2.06 10.37 6.41
C LEU A 73 3.13 9.70 7.31
N LEU A 74 2.86 9.60 8.60
CA LEU A 74 3.74 8.93 9.56
C LEU A 74 3.83 7.43 9.25
N THR A 75 2.72 6.80 8.89
CA THR A 75 2.71 5.38 8.49
C THR A 75 3.57 5.16 7.25
N MET A 76 3.46 6.03 6.24
CA MET A 76 4.31 5.98 5.05
C MET A 76 5.81 6.09 5.40
N LEU A 77 6.19 6.97 6.33
CA LEU A 77 7.58 7.07 6.79
C LEU A 77 8.09 5.76 7.42
N VAL A 78 7.25 5.10 8.21
CA VAL A 78 7.58 3.81 8.82
C VAL A 78 7.68 2.71 7.77
N GLU A 79 6.74 2.69 6.83
CA GLU A 79 6.73 1.75 5.71
C GLU A 79 7.90 1.98 4.77
N ALA A 80 8.40 3.21 4.63
CA ALA A 80 9.62 3.54 3.89
C ALA A 80 10.91 3.05 4.57
N CYS A 81 10.86 2.78 5.88
CA CYS A 81 11.93 2.09 6.62
C CYS A 81 11.89 0.57 6.46
N GLY A 82 10.89 0.00 5.78
CA GLY A 82 10.77 -1.44 5.52
C GLY A 82 9.93 -2.17 6.55
N ALA A 83 9.32 -1.45 7.49
CA ALA A 83 8.45 -2.05 8.49
C ALA A 83 7.00 -2.05 8.03
N LYS A 84 6.36 -3.22 8.05
CA LYS A 84 4.90 -3.33 7.93
C LYS A 84 4.27 -3.00 9.27
N TYR A 85 4.16 -1.70 9.56
CA TYR A 85 3.62 -1.18 10.80
C TYR A 85 2.59 -0.11 10.49
N ARG A 86 1.38 -0.27 11.04
CA ARG A 86 0.31 0.72 10.88
C ARG A 86 0.12 1.48 12.18
N ILE A 87 0.36 2.78 12.14
CA ILE A 87 0.13 3.69 13.25
C ILE A 87 -1.39 3.82 13.44
N GLN A 88 -1.88 3.60 14.66
CA GLN A 88 -3.30 3.81 14.99
C GLN A 88 -3.60 5.30 15.23
N GLY A 89 -4.82 5.74 14.93
CA GLY A 89 -5.21 7.16 14.78
C GLY A 89 -5.09 8.09 16.01
N LYS A 90 -4.45 7.67 17.10
CA LYS A 90 -4.25 8.47 18.32
C LYS A 90 -2.82 8.98 18.52
N PHE A 91 -1.88 8.54 17.69
CA PHE A 91 -0.44 8.73 17.91
C PHE A 91 0.07 10.06 17.31
N LEU A 92 -0.12 11.17 18.03
CA LEU A 92 0.32 12.51 17.60
C LEU A 92 1.05 13.28 18.71
N ASP A 93 1.72 12.56 19.61
CA ASP A 93 2.59 13.16 20.61
C ASP A 93 3.95 12.45 20.71
N LYS A 94 4.88 13.09 21.43
CA LYS A 94 6.24 12.60 21.59
C LYS A 94 6.32 11.23 22.27
N ALA A 95 5.44 10.94 23.23
CA ALA A 95 5.45 9.65 23.92
C ALA A 95 5.04 8.53 22.95
N ASP A 96 4.08 8.81 22.09
CA ASP A 96 3.61 7.91 21.07
C ASP A 96 4.65 7.68 19.97
N PHE A 97 5.38 8.73 19.55
CA PHE A 97 6.51 8.58 18.63
C PHE A 97 7.60 7.67 19.20
N ASN A 98 7.91 7.79 20.49
CA ASN A 98 8.89 6.92 21.14
C ASN A 98 8.43 5.46 21.19
N LYS A 99 7.13 5.18 21.36
CA LYS A 99 6.60 3.80 21.29
C LYS A 99 6.79 3.20 19.91
N VAL A 100 6.48 3.96 18.85
CA VAL A 100 6.69 3.53 17.47
C VAL A 100 8.17 3.21 17.23
N VAL A 101 9.09 4.05 17.72
CA VAL A 101 10.54 3.81 17.63
C VAL A 101 10.95 2.50 18.33
N VAL A 102 10.44 2.24 19.53
CA VAL A 102 10.72 0.98 20.26
C VAL A 102 10.19 -0.23 19.49
N ASP A 103 8.96 -0.16 18.97
CA ASP A 103 8.36 -1.22 18.17
C ASP A 103 9.18 -1.50 16.90
N LEU A 104 9.65 -0.44 16.23
CA LEU A 104 10.50 -0.57 15.04
C LEU A 104 11.86 -1.18 15.35
N SER A 105 12.49 -0.78 16.46
CA SER A 105 13.75 -1.38 16.91
C SER A 105 13.59 -2.88 17.14
N ARG A 106 12.47 -3.31 17.75
CA ARG A 106 12.17 -4.74 17.92
C ARG A 106 12.01 -5.45 16.57
N LEU A 107 11.23 -4.88 15.65
CA LEU A 107 11.02 -5.47 14.31
C LEU A 107 12.34 -5.64 13.54
N ALA A 108 13.27 -4.69 13.70
CA ALA A 108 14.60 -4.79 13.10
C ALA A 108 15.44 -5.92 13.70
N GLN A 109 15.44 -6.05 15.04
CA GLN A 109 16.15 -7.12 15.74
C GLN A 109 15.58 -8.51 15.38
N ASP A 110 14.27 -8.59 15.18
CA ASP A 110 13.57 -9.82 14.80
C ASP A 110 13.73 -10.17 13.30
N GLY A 111 14.44 -9.36 12.51
CA GLY A 111 14.64 -9.58 11.07
C GLY A 111 13.34 -9.51 10.26
N SER A 112 12.31 -8.84 10.78
CA SER A 112 10.98 -8.74 10.17
C SER A 112 10.83 -7.52 9.25
N MET A 113 11.90 -6.78 9.00
CA MET A 113 11.94 -5.65 8.07
C MET A 113 12.18 -6.13 6.64
N GLU A 114 11.60 -5.42 5.68
CA GLU A 114 11.77 -5.67 4.26
C GLU A 114 13.18 -5.28 3.80
N ASP A 115 13.91 -6.25 3.23
CA ASP A 115 15.27 -6.04 2.73
C ASP A 115 15.25 -5.29 1.40
N TYR A 116 15.34 -3.96 1.45
CA TYR A 116 15.40 -3.11 0.26
C TYR A 116 16.58 -3.38 -0.68
N LYS A 117 17.64 -4.04 -0.18
CA LYS A 117 18.78 -4.50 -1.00
C LYS A 117 18.38 -5.52 -2.06
N ILE A 118 17.26 -6.24 -1.89
CA ILE A 118 16.78 -7.27 -2.83
C ILE A 118 16.15 -6.61 -4.08
N PHE A 119 15.70 -5.35 -3.98
CA PHE A 119 15.02 -4.63 -5.07
C PHE A 119 15.90 -3.54 -5.71
N ASN A 120 17.11 -3.89 -6.15
CA ASN A 120 18.13 -2.91 -6.58
C ASN A 120 17.72 -1.98 -7.75
N LYS A 121 16.72 -2.35 -8.57
CA LYS A 121 16.21 -1.51 -9.67
C LYS A 121 14.96 -0.70 -9.29
N GLY A 122 14.11 -1.23 -8.40
CA GLY A 122 12.92 -0.55 -7.90
C GLY A 122 13.24 0.45 -6.80
N PHE A 123 14.24 0.14 -5.96
CA PHE A 123 14.63 0.98 -4.82
C PHE A 123 15.22 2.33 -5.23
N LYS A 124 16.03 2.37 -6.29
CA LYS A 124 16.56 3.65 -6.82
C LYS A 124 15.46 4.56 -7.37
N ASN A 125 14.40 3.98 -7.94
CA ASN A 125 13.24 4.74 -8.38
C ASN A 125 12.45 5.24 -7.18
N PHE A 126 12.27 4.39 -6.17
CA PHE A 126 11.61 4.74 -4.92
C PHE A 126 12.32 5.88 -4.18
N GLU A 127 13.65 5.85 -4.04
CA GLU A 127 14.41 6.94 -3.40
C GLU A 127 14.18 8.28 -4.12
N ASN A 128 14.31 8.30 -5.45
CA ASN A 128 14.06 9.49 -6.25
C ASN A 128 12.61 9.97 -6.21
N ASN A 129 11.66 9.04 -6.05
CA ASN A 129 10.25 9.33 -5.89
C ASN A 129 9.96 9.91 -4.50
N LEU A 130 10.59 9.39 -3.45
CA LEU A 130 10.44 9.89 -2.09
C LEU A 130 11.01 11.31 -1.96
N VAL A 131 12.16 11.59 -2.57
CA VAL A 131 12.72 12.96 -2.65
C VAL A 131 11.76 13.89 -3.41
N LEU A 132 11.18 13.42 -4.52
CA LEU A 132 10.19 14.19 -5.27
C LEU A 132 8.93 14.46 -4.46
N PHE A 133 8.44 13.47 -3.71
CA PHE A 133 7.29 13.59 -2.83
C PHE A 133 7.49 14.70 -1.79
N TRP A 134 8.61 14.68 -1.05
CA TRP A 134 8.91 15.72 -0.05
C TRP A 134 9.05 17.11 -0.67
N GLY A 135 9.69 17.20 -1.85
CA GLY A 135 9.82 18.46 -2.58
C GLY A 135 8.46 19.06 -2.97
N ASN A 136 7.55 18.23 -3.49
CA ASN A 136 6.18 18.67 -3.83
C ASN A 136 5.38 19.00 -2.57
N LEU A 137 5.48 18.19 -1.50
CA LEU A 137 4.77 18.44 -0.25
C LEU A 137 5.12 19.80 0.36
N VAL A 138 6.41 20.10 0.47
CA VAL A 138 6.88 21.40 0.94
C VAL A 138 6.41 22.52 0.02
N ASN A 139 6.35 22.30 -1.30
CA ASN A 139 5.87 23.29 -2.25
C ASN A 139 4.38 23.60 -2.09
N GLU A 140 3.53 22.58 -1.98
CA GLU A 140 2.08 22.72 -1.78
C GLU A 140 1.75 23.36 -0.43
N CYS A 141 2.54 23.08 0.61
CA CYS A 141 2.34 23.67 1.94
C CYS A 141 2.75 25.15 2.05
N LYS A 142 3.37 25.76 1.01
CA LYS A 142 3.82 27.17 1.04
C LYS A 142 2.69 28.18 1.30
N CYS A 143 1.46 27.83 0.97
CA CYS A 143 0.27 28.66 1.16
C CYS A 143 -0.23 28.67 2.62
N GLY A 144 0.67 28.65 3.61
CA GLY A 144 0.36 28.82 5.04
C GLY A 144 0.46 27.55 5.89
N LEU A 145 0.34 26.36 5.29
CA LEU A 145 0.45 25.09 6.02
C LEU A 145 1.85 24.82 6.58
N LEU A 146 2.90 25.37 5.94
CA LEU A 146 4.27 25.33 6.48
C LEU A 146 4.38 25.97 7.86
N TYR A 147 3.52 26.93 8.18
CA TYR A 147 3.60 27.76 9.38
C TYR A 147 2.44 27.50 10.36
N ASP A 148 1.71 26.40 10.19
CA ASP A 148 0.57 26.06 11.06
C ASP A 148 0.97 25.65 12.49
N GLY A 149 2.26 25.47 12.74
CA GLY A 149 2.83 25.07 14.04
C GLY A 149 2.45 23.64 14.46
N ILE A 150 1.92 22.83 13.54
CA ILE A 150 1.45 21.47 13.78
C ILE A 150 2.15 20.50 12.85
N LEU A 151 1.97 20.64 11.52
CA LEU A 151 2.40 19.64 10.55
C LEU A 151 3.92 19.43 10.57
N PHE A 152 4.67 20.51 10.35
CA PHE A 152 6.13 20.42 10.33
C PHE A 152 6.69 20.40 11.75
N ASP A 153 6.27 21.33 12.61
CA ASP A 153 6.86 21.50 13.94
C ASP A 153 6.61 20.31 14.89
N LYS A 154 5.34 19.90 15.06
CA LYS A 154 4.96 18.93 16.10
C LYS A 154 4.81 17.50 15.59
N CYS A 155 4.56 17.33 14.30
CA CYS A 155 4.34 16.02 13.70
C CYS A 155 5.61 15.53 12.97
N ILE A 156 5.93 16.10 11.81
CA ILE A 156 7.00 15.59 10.93
C ILE A 156 8.37 15.70 11.58
N ILE A 157 8.76 16.88 12.07
CA ILE A 157 10.12 17.10 12.61
C ILE A 157 10.35 16.27 13.87
N GLU A 158 9.42 16.31 14.83
CA GLU A 158 9.52 15.51 16.06
C GLU A 158 9.57 14.00 15.77
N PHE A 159 8.80 13.51 14.79
CA PHE A 159 8.84 12.10 14.39
C PHE A 159 10.15 11.73 13.70
N ILE A 160 10.66 12.54 12.76
CA ILE A 160 11.96 12.32 12.11
C ILE A 160 13.09 12.32 13.16
N ILE A 161 13.05 13.25 14.11
CA ILE A 161 14.01 13.30 15.22
C ILE A 161 13.88 12.05 16.10
N ALA A 162 12.68 11.51 16.31
CA ALA A 162 12.48 10.26 17.03
C ALA A 162 13.08 9.07 16.27
N LEU A 163 12.79 8.96 14.96
CA LEU A 163 13.32 7.89 14.11
C LEU A 163 14.84 7.93 13.99
N SER A 164 15.48 9.11 13.95
CA SER A 164 16.94 9.22 13.86
C SER A 164 17.67 8.75 15.11
N ARG A 165 16.97 8.57 16.24
CA ARG A 165 17.50 7.93 17.45
C ARG A 165 17.57 6.40 17.34
N LEU A 166 17.00 5.80 16.28
CA LEU A 166 17.22 4.38 15.97
C LEU A 166 18.69 4.20 15.62
N VAL A 167 19.48 3.82 16.63
CA VAL A 167 20.83 3.31 16.44
C VAL A 167 20.69 1.79 16.29
N PHE A 168 21.08 1.28 15.12
CA PHE A 168 21.25 -0.14 14.86
C PHE A 168 22.66 -0.58 15.24
#